data_AF-A0A6L7JJP1-F1
#
_entry.id   AF-A0A6L7JJP1-F1
#
_cell.length_a   1.000
_cell.length_b   1.000
_cell.length_c   1.000
_cell.angle_alpha   90.00
_cell.angle_beta   90.00
_cell.angle_gamma   90.00
#
_symmetry.space_group_name_H-M   'P 1'
#
loop_
_entity.id
_entity.type
_entity.pdbx_description
1 polymer ?
#
loop_
_entity_poly.entity_id
_entity_poly.type
_entity_poly.pdbx_seq_one_letter_code
_entity_poly.pdbx_strand_id
1 'polypeptide(L)'
;MGRGSESFQKRQREKDKRERAAVKQARRHGKLDFPLEAEETSPLNVRSEAQLYEDFRLLNEKYQAGGIDEETFERGRDEIFEQLGLEVYS
;
A
#
# COMPACT_ATOMS: atom_id res chain seq x y z
N MET A 1 -15.83 -1.76 -51.81
CA MET A 1 -15.55 -0.75 -50.77
C MET A 1 -15.31 -1.49 -49.45
N GLY A 2 -14.11 -1.44 -48.87
CA GLY A 2 -13.78 -2.23 -47.68
C GLY A 2 -12.65 -1.67 -46.81
N ARG A 3 -12.44 -0.34 -46.82
CA ARG A 3 -11.35 0.34 -46.08
C ARG A 3 -11.74 0.87 -44.68
N GLY A 4 -12.87 0.43 -44.12
CA GLY A 4 -13.36 0.94 -42.83
C GLY A 4 -12.96 0.09 -41.62
N SER A 5 -12.98 -1.24 -41.76
CA SER A 5 -12.78 -2.20 -40.66
C SER A 5 -11.33 -2.29 -40.20
N GLU A 6 -10.37 -2.16 -41.11
CA GLU A 6 -8.93 -2.24 -40.80
C GLU A 6 -8.48 -1.06 -39.90
N SER A 7 -9.04 0.13 -40.14
CA SER A 7 -8.75 1.32 -39.33
C SER A 7 -9.31 1.20 -37.90
N PHE A 8 -10.47 0.54 -37.75
CA PHE A 8 -11.12 0.33 -36.46
C PHE A 8 -10.37 -0.71 -35.63
N GLN A 9 -9.96 -1.82 -36.25
CA GLN A 9 -9.14 -2.85 -35.59
C GLN A 9 -7.78 -2.29 -35.15
N LYS A 10 -7.17 -1.40 -35.96
CA LYS A 10 -5.93 -0.71 -35.59
C LYS A 10 -6.11 0.19 -34.36
N ARG A 11 -7.21 0.95 -34.29
CA ARG A 11 -7.53 1.77 -33.11
C ARG A 11 -7.78 0.94 -31.86
N GLN A 12 -8.46 -0.19 -31.97
CA GLN A 12 -8.69 -1.10 -30.83
C GLN A 12 -7.37 -1.64 -30.29
N ARG A 13 -6.47 -2.11 -31.16
CA ARG A 13 -5.15 -2.59 -30.75
C ARG A 13 -4.30 -1.48 -30.11
N GLU A 14 -4.36 -0.26 -30.61
CA GLU A 14 -3.67 0.87 -29.99
C GLU A 14 -4.25 1.23 -28.62
N LYS A 15 -5.58 1.17 -28.47
CA LYS A 15 -6.26 1.39 -27.19
C LYS A 15 -5.85 0.34 -26.16
N ASP A 16 -5.88 -0.94 -26.51
CA ASP A 16 -5.46 -2.03 -25.63
C ASP A 16 -3.98 -1.92 -25.22
N LYS A 17 -3.12 -1.46 -26.14
CA LYS A 17 -1.69 -1.25 -25.86
C LYS A 17 -1.48 -0.10 -24.87
N ARG A 18 -2.25 0.99 -24.99
CA ARG A 18 -2.21 2.13 -24.05
C ARG A 18 -2.77 1.74 -22.69
N GLU A 19 -3.88 1.00 -22.64
CA GLU A 19 -4.46 0.52 -21.38
C GLU A 19 -3.52 -0.44 -20.64
N ARG A 20 -2.87 -1.37 -21.34
CA ARG A 20 -1.85 -2.25 -20.73
C ARG A 20 -0.63 -1.49 -20.23
N ALA A 21 -0.21 -0.43 -20.92
CA ALA A 21 0.89 0.42 -20.47
C ALA A 21 0.50 1.24 -19.24
N ALA A 22 -0.73 1.80 -19.22
CA ALA A 22 -1.29 2.52 -18.09
C ALA A 22 -1.44 1.62 -16.86
N VAL A 23 -1.90 0.37 -17.02
CA VAL A 23 -1.99 -0.60 -15.91
C VAL A 23 -0.60 -1.00 -15.40
N LYS A 24 0.40 -1.15 -16.27
CA LYS A 24 1.79 -1.42 -15.84
C LYS A 24 2.42 -0.23 -15.12
N GLN A 25 2.14 0.99 -15.57
CA GLN A 25 2.57 2.19 -14.86
C GLN A 25 1.83 2.35 -13.54
N ALA A 26 0.51 2.20 -13.51
CA ALA A 26 -0.27 2.20 -12.27
C ALA A 26 0.14 1.09 -11.29
N ARG A 27 0.65 -0.05 -11.74
CA ARG A 27 1.24 -1.09 -10.86
C ARG A 27 2.65 -0.75 -10.37
N ARG A 28 3.40 0.08 -11.10
CA ARG A 28 4.72 0.57 -10.68
C ARG A 28 4.58 1.76 -9.73
N HIS A 29 3.69 2.70 -10.04
CA HIS A 29 3.32 3.86 -9.24
C HIS A 29 2.44 3.48 -8.05
N GLY A 30 1.52 2.52 -8.18
CA GLY A 30 0.78 1.96 -7.03
C GLY A 30 1.63 1.11 -6.08
N LYS A 31 2.91 0.90 -6.40
CA LYS A 31 3.91 0.34 -5.48
C LYS A 31 4.90 1.39 -4.97
N LEU A 32 4.86 2.61 -5.51
CA LEU A 32 5.80 3.71 -5.23
C LEU A 32 5.17 5.09 -5.51
N ASP A 33 4.04 5.44 -4.90
CA ASP A 33 3.52 6.82 -4.87
C ASP A 33 2.65 7.00 -3.61
N PHE A 34 3.33 7.01 -2.47
CA PHE A 34 3.04 8.05 -1.49
C PHE A 34 3.90 9.26 -1.89
N PRO A 35 3.33 10.39 -2.33
CA PRO A 35 4.03 11.66 -2.27
C PRO A 35 3.91 12.15 -0.83
N LEU A 36 4.79 11.64 0.03
CA LEU A 36 5.08 12.29 1.29
C LEU A 36 6.52 12.76 1.20
N GLU A 37 6.70 14.07 1.19
CA GLU A 37 7.95 14.65 1.67
C GLU A 37 8.20 14.10 3.07
N ALA A 38 9.05 13.09 3.17
CA ALA A 38 9.64 12.65 4.41
C ALA A 38 11.00 12.06 4.04
N GLU A 39 12.00 12.83 4.43
CA GLU A 39 13.44 12.64 4.36
C GLU A 39 13.98 11.22 4.10
N GLU A 40 15.03 11.21 3.27
CA GLU A 40 16.03 10.16 3.19
C GLU A 40 16.45 9.64 4.58
N THR A 41 16.03 8.43 4.95
CA THR A 41 16.89 7.48 5.65
C THR A 41 16.49 6.03 5.27
N SER A 42 17.17 5.44 4.30
CA SER A 42 17.35 3.98 4.32
C SER A 42 18.48 3.68 5.32
N PRO A 43 18.45 2.62 6.16
CA PRO A 43 18.51 1.25 5.63
C PRO A 43 17.91 0.13 6.53
N LEU A 44 17.77 -1.08 5.98
CA LEU A 44 17.76 -2.37 6.70
C LEU A 44 16.60 -2.63 7.71
N ASN A 45 15.66 -3.50 7.31
CA ASN A 45 14.86 -4.33 8.21
C ASN A 45 13.82 -3.64 9.13
N VAL A 46 13.43 -2.41 8.82
CA VAL A 46 12.33 -1.72 9.50
C VAL A 46 11.05 -1.93 8.67
N ARG A 47 9.98 -2.41 9.30
CA ARG A 47 8.67 -2.52 8.64
C ARG A 47 8.29 -1.16 8.09
N SER A 48 7.75 -1.11 6.87
CA SER A 48 7.33 0.18 6.30
C SER A 48 6.19 0.77 7.13
N GLU A 49 6.07 2.10 7.19
CA GLU A 49 4.99 2.79 7.91
C GLU A 49 3.59 2.21 7.59
N ALA A 50 3.30 1.96 6.31
CA ALA A 50 2.05 1.34 5.86
C ALA A 50 1.82 -0.08 6.41
N GLN A 51 2.88 -0.85 6.65
CA GLN A 51 2.78 -2.19 7.25
C GLN A 51 2.49 -2.10 8.74
N LEU A 52 3.09 -1.13 9.43
CA LEU A 52 2.85 -0.87 10.85
C LEU A 52 1.39 -0.48 11.11
N TYR A 53 0.79 0.36 10.25
CA TYR A 53 -0.65 0.67 10.35
C TYR A 53 -1.56 -0.53 10.07
N GLU A 54 -1.22 -1.39 9.09
CA GLU A 54 -1.98 -2.62 8.85
C GLU A 54 -1.84 -3.61 10.02
N ASP A 55 -0.65 -3.74 10.60
CA ASP A 55 -0.43 -4.57 11.78
C ASP A 55 -1.24 -4.06 12.97
N PHE A 56 -1.31 -2.73 13.17
CA PHE A 56 -2.14 -2.12 14.20
C PHE A 56 -3.63 -2.40 13.98
N ARG A 57 -4.10 -2.31 12.73
CA ARG A 57 -5.48 -2.64 12.36
C ARG A 57 -5.82 -4.09 12.71
N LEU A 58 -4.95 -5.02 12.33
CA LEU A 58 -5.11 -6.45 12.62
C LEU A 58 -5.08 -6.73 14.12
N LEU A 59 -4.22 -6.04 14.86
CA LEU A 59 -4.14 -6.13 16.32
C LEU A 59 -5.45 -5.68 16.97
N ASN A 60 -6.00 -4.54 16.53
CA ASN A 60 -7.29 -4.03 17.01
C ASN A 60 -8.45 -4.97 16.64
N GLU A 61 -8.47 -5.55 15.44
CA GLU A 61 -9.48 -6.53 15.06
C GLU A 61 -9.45 -7.78 15.96
N LYS A 62 -8.25 -8.27 16.30
CA LYS A 62 -8.09 -9.40 17.22
C LYS A 62 -8.56 -9.07 18.64
N TYR A 63 -8.28 -7.86 19.12
CA TYR A 63 -8.74 -7.40 20.43
C TYR A 63 -10.27 -7.28 20.47
N GLN A 64 -10.88 -6.67 19.45
CA GLN A 64 -12.34 -6.56 19.32
C GLN A 64 -13.03 -7.92 19.17
N ALA A 65 -12.39 -8.87 18.51
CA ALA A 65 -12.87 -10.25 18.43
C ALA A 65 -12.73 -11.02 19.75
N GLY A 66 -12.11 -10.44 20.78
CA GLY A 66 -11.82 -11.10 22.06
C GLY A 66 -10.77 -12.19 21.94
N GLY A 67 -9.95 -12.16 20.90
CA GLY A 67 -8.90 -13.16 20.63
C GLY A 67 -7.58 -12.91 21.37
N ILE A 68 -7.41 -11.72 21.93
CA ILE A 68 -6.27 -11.32 22.77
C ILE A 68 -6.76 -10.49 23.96
N ASP A 69 -6.06 -10.59 25.08
CA ASP A 69 -6.27 -9.76 26.27
C ASP A 69 -5.74 -8.34 26.10
N GLU A 70 -6.16 -7.45 27.00
CA GLU A 70 -5.82 -6.01 26.99
C GLU A 70 -4.31 -5.77 27.13
N GLU A 71 -3.63 -6.50 28.01
CA GLU A 71 -2.17 -6.40 28.19
C GLU A 71 -1.41 -6.75 26.90
N THR A 72 -1.85 -7.81 26.21
CA THR A 72 -1.28 -8.24 24.93
C THR A 72 -1.57 -7.23 23.82
N PHE A 73 -2.74 -6.59 23.83
CA PHE A 73 -3.08 -5.52 22.91
C PHE A 73 -2.21 -4.26 23.14
N GLU A 74 -2.06 -3.81 24.39
CA GLU A 74 -1.27 -2.63 24.74
C GLU A 74 0.19 -2.81 24.38
N ARG A 75 0.80 -3.95 24.73
CA ARG A 75 2.19 -4.25 24.35
C ARG A 75 2.40 -4.20 22.84
N GLY A 76 1.50 -4.82 22.07
CA GLY A 76 1.59 -4.82 20.61
C GLY A 76 1.37 -3.44 19.99
N ARG A 77 0.48 -2.63 20.56
CA ARG A 77 0.26 -1.25 20.14
C ARG A 77 1.52 -0.42 20.36
N ASP A 78 2.10 -0.52 21.54
CA ASP A 78 3.26 0.28 21.92
C ASP A 78 4.48 -0.07 21.07
N GLU A 79 4.72 -1.36 20.79
CA GLU A 79 5.76 -1.82 19.85
C GLU A 79 5.58 -1.26 18.42
N ILE A 80 4.33 -1.14 17.96
CA ILE A 80 4.03 -0.58 16.64
C ILE A 80 4.23 0.94 16.64
N PHE A 81 3.83 1.62 17.71
CA PHE A 81 3.94 3.08 17.82
C PHE A 81 5.39 3.53 18.01
N GLU A 82 6.20 2.76 18.75
CA GLU A 82 7.65 2.96 18.84
C GLU A 82 8.31 2.85 17.46
N GLN A 83 7.92 1.85 16.66
CA GLN A 83 8.41 1.69 15.28
C GLN A 83 7.92 2.79 14.32
N LEU A 84 6.77 3.41 14.61
CA LEU A 84 6.26 4.58 13.88
C LEU A 84 6.90 5.90 14.36
N GLY A 85 7.68 5.89 15.45
CA GLY A 85 8.23 7.09 16.06
C GLY A 85 7.17 7.97 16.75
N LEU A 86 6.01 7.40 17.08
CA LEU A 86 4.97 8.07 17.84
C LEU A 86 5.32 7.95 19.32
N GLU A 87 5.57 9.08 19.99
CA GLU A 87 5.85 9.10 21.42
C GLU A 87 4.66 8.53 22.21
N VAL A 88 4.85 7.34 22.79
CA VAL A 88 3.90 6.74 23.73
C VAL A 88 4.16 7.36 25.09
N TYR A 89 3.44 8.43 25.42
CA TYR A 89 3.43 8.96 26.79
C TYR A 89 2.70 7.94 27.67
N SER A 90 3.47 7.29 28.54
CA SER A 90 2.99 6.35 29.57
C SER A 90 2.36 7.07 30.75
#